data_AF-A0A6L7GRX3-F1
#
_entry.id   AF-A0A6L7GRX3-F1
#
_cell.length_a   1.000
_cell.length_b   1.000
_cell.length_c   1.000
_cell.angle_alpha   90.00
_cell.angle_beta   90.00
_cell.angle_gamma   90.00
#
_symmetry.space_group_name_H-M   'P 1'
#
loop_
_entity.id
_entity.type
_entity.pdbx_description
1 polymer ?
#
loop_
_entity_poly.entity_id
_entity_poly.type
_entity_poly.pdbx_seq_one_letter_code
_entity_poly.pdbx_strand_id
1 'polypeptide(L)'
;MLAVRLEVFRRWPSSTTAARLHATAGDEWAAMHDEVTETLDARPRDAVVFSLHTLHDPQRAWAQANSLGLTDSSLWLDLIKRYEKIDRLAVLEPLTALTLSELENAGAAHYRTAARHLKRMRRLAAKTDRAGGVDALIAELRHTHRNRPRMQTEFDKAGLP
;
A
#
# COMPACT_ATOMS: atom_id res chain seq x y z
N MET A 1 -31.31 -15.51 -1.75
CA MET A 1 -29.96 -15.28 -2.34
C MET A 1 -28.91 -14.97 -1.28
N LEU A 2 -29.23 -14.15 -0.27
CA LEU A 2 -28.28 -13.75 0.78
C LEU A 2 -27.69 -14.92 1.57
N ALA A 3 -28.52 -15.82 2.12
CA ALA A 3 -28.05 -16.99 2.87
C ALA A 3 -27.06 -17.88 2.09
N VAL A 4 -27.26 -18.03 0.78
CA VAL A 4 -26.33 -18.77 -0.10
C VAL A 4 -24.99 -18.04 -0.22
N ARG A 5 -25.00 -16.71 -0.34
CA ARG A 5 -23.77 -15.92 -0.39
C ARG A 5 -23.00 -15.98 0.93
N LEU A 6 -23.72 -15.97 2.05
CA LEU A 6 -23.12 -16.11 3.39
C LEU A 6 -22.47 -17.48 3.55
N GLU A 7 -23.14 -18.56 3.16
CA GLU A 7 -22.57 -19.92 3.20
C GLU A 7 -21.32 -20.04 2.31
N VAL A 8 -21.36 -19.48 1.11
CA VAL A 8 -20.19 -19.44 0.20
C VAL A 8 -19.04 -18.67 0.84
N PHE A 9 -19.30 -17.52 1.46
CA PHE A 9 -18.27 -16.75 2.18
C PHE A 9 -17.68 -17.54 3.35
N ARG A 10 -18.51 -18.17 4.19
CA ARG A 10 -18.04 -18.99 5.32
C ARG A 10 -17.16 -20.15 4.87
N ARG A 11 -17.51 -20.79 3.75
CA ARG A 11 -16.74 -21.92 3.21
C ARG A 11 -15.46 -21.48 2.49
N TRP A 12 -15.50 -20.36 1.76
CA TRP A 12 -14.39 -19.87 0.93
C TRP A 12 -14.14 -18.38 1.16
N PRO A 13 -13.74 -17.98 2.37
CA PRO A 13 -13.60 -16.57 2.73
C PRO A 13 -12.48 -15.90 1.93
N SER A 14 -12.88 -14.91 1.15
CA SER A 14 -12.03 -14.04 0.33
C SER A 14 -12.69 -12.68 0.15
N SER A 15 -11.90 -11.68 -0.25
CA SER A 15 -12.39 -10.35 -0.63
C SER A 15 -13.49 -10.41 -1.70
N THR A 16 -13.39 -11.34 -2.66
CA THR A 16 -14.39 -11.51 -3.73
C THR A 16 -15.71 -12.06 -3.21
N THR A 17 -15.67 -13.09 -2.36
CA THR A 17 -16.88 -13.65 -1.74
C THR A 17 -17.54 -12.65 -0.79
N ALA A 18 -16.74 -11.90 -0.03
CA ALA A 18 -17.22 -10.83 0.84
C ALA A 18 -17.86 -9.69 0.02
N ALA A 19 -17.27 -9.28 -1.10
CA ALA A 19 -17.84 -8.26 -1.97
C ALA A 19 -19.19 -8.67 -2.55
N ARG A 20 -19.32 -9.93 -2.97
CA ARG A 20 -20.59 -10.48 -3.45
C ARG A 20 -21.64 -10.57 -2.35
N LEU A 21 -21.23 -10.89 -1.12
CA LEU A 21 -22.10 -10.88 0.05
C LEU A 21 -22.57 -9.45 0.35
N HIS A 22 -21.65 -8.50 0.47
CA HIS A 22 -21.93 -7.08 0.70
C HIS A 22 -22.92 -6.51 -0.33
N ALA A 23 -22.70 -6.78 -1.62
CA ALA A 23 -23.59 -6.32 -2.69
C ALA A 23 -25.01 -6.89 -2.61
N THR A 24 -25.20 -8.02 -1.94
CA THR A 24 -26.52 -8.68 -1.77
C THR A 24 -27.17 -8.35 -0.44
N ALA A 25 -26.39 -7.98 0.58
CA ALA A 25 -26.84 -7.85 1.96
C ALA A 25 -27.77 -6.64 2.20
N GLY A 26 -27.58 -5.53 1.48
CA GLY A 26 -28.39 -4.32 1.70
C GLY A 26 -28.39 -3.92 3.18
N ASP A 27 -29.59 -3.71 3.75
CA ASP A 27 -29.77 -3.32 5.15
C ASP A 27 -29.32 -4.40 6.15
N GLU A 28 -29.26 -5.68 5.73
CA GLU A 28 -28.79 -6.78 6.58
C GLU A 28 -27.26 -6.77 6.75
N TRP A 29 -26.52 -5.95 5.99
CA TRP A 29 -25.05 -5.88 6.07
C TRP A 29 -24.55 -5.62 7.49
N ALA A 30 -25.22 -4.72 8.23
CA ALA A 30 -24.83 -4.36 9.58
C ALA A 30 -24.75 -5.57 10.53
N ALA A 31 -25.61 -6.59 10.33
CA ALA A 31 -25.62 -7.80 11.15
C ALA A 31 -24.48 -8.78 10.83
N MET A 32 -23.92 -8.74 9.61
CA MET A 32 -22.86 -9.64 9.15
C MET A 32 -21.48 -8.98 9.08
N HIS A 33 -21.43 -7.65 9.19
CA HIS A 33 -20.22 -6.86 9.03
C HIS A 33 -19.08 -7.36 9.92
N ASP A 34 -19.35 -7.62 11.20
CA ASP A 34 -18.33 -8.01 12.17
C ASP A 34 -17.80 -9.43 11.87
N GLU A 35 -18.69 -10.37 11.57
CA GLU A 35 -18.33 -11.73 11.16
C GLU A 35 -17.42 -11.71 9.92
N VAL A 36 -17.80 -10.93 8.90
CA VAL A 36 -17.02 -10.82 7.65
C VAL A 36 -15.66 -10.19 7.91
N THR A 37 -15.62 -9.15 8.74
CA THR A 37 -14.38 -8.45 9.10
C THR A 37 -13.42 -9.39 9.81
N GLU A 38 -13.86 -10.01 10.90
CA GLU A 38 -13.03 -10.89 11.72
C GLU A 38 -12.50 -12.08 10.90
N THR A 39 -13.36 -12.65 10.04
CA THR A 39 -12.97 -13.75 9.15
C THR A 39 -11.92 -13.32 8.12
N LEU A 40 -12.00 -12.09 7.62
CA LEU A 40 -11.04 -11.55 6.64
C LEU A 40 -9.74 -11.10 7.30
N ASP A 41 -9.73 -10.68 8.55
CA ASP A 41 -8.51 -10.22 9.23
C ASP A 41 -7.45 -11.33 9.36
N ALA A 42 -7.86 -12.60 9.37
CA ALA A 42 -6.96 -13.75 9.24
C ALA A 42 -6.24 -13.84 7.86
N ARG A 43 -6.64 -13.01 6.89
CA ARG A 43 -6.13 -12.93 5.52
C ARG A 43 -5.82 -11.46 5.17
N PRO A 44 -4.65 -10.95 5.57
CA PRO A 44 -4.32 -9.52 5.48
C PRO A 44 -4.60 -8.89 4.11
N ARG A 45 -4.25 -9.59 3.03
CA ARG A 45 -4.52 -9.13 1.66
C ARG A 45 -6.01 -8.96 1.39
N ASP A 46 -6.82 -9.96 1.73
CA ASP A 46 -8.26 -9.92 1.46
C ASP A 46 -8.97 -8.88 2.32
N ALA A 47 -8.59 -8.74 3.58
CA ALA A 47 -9.08 -7.69 4.47
C ALA A 47 -8.85 -6.30 3.88
N VAL A 48 -7.61 -6.00 3.49
CA VAL A 48 -7.25 -4.70 2.92
C VAL A 48 -7.94 -4.47 1.58
N VAL A 49 -7.99 -5.47 0.68
CA VAL A 49 -8.69 -5.36 -0.61
C VAL A 49 -10.17 -5.06 -0.39
N PHE A 50 -10.81 -5.77 0.53
CA PHE A 50 -12.24 -5.60 0.80
C PHE A 50 -12.54 -4.20 1.32
N SER A 51 -11.81 -3.74 2.35
CA SER A 51 -11.97 -2.39 2.89
C SER A 51 -11.71 -1.31 1.84
N LEU A 52 -10.64 -1.47 1.06
CA LEU A 52 -10.21 -0.45 0.11
C LEU A 52 -11.11 -0.36 -1.14
N HIS A 53 -11.53 -1.50 -1.68
CA HIS A 53 -12.22 -1.57 -2.97
C HIS A 53 -13.72 -1.82 -2.89
N THR A 54 -14.20 -2.45 -1.82
CA THR A 54 -15.64 -2.73 -1.65
C THR A 54 -16.28 -1.74 -0.71
N LEU A 55 -15.69 -1.53 0.48
CA LEU A 55 -16.22 -0.56 1.45
C LEU A 55 -15.82 0.88 1.10
N HIS A 56 -14.87 1.06 0.18
CA HIS A 56 -14.29 2.35 -0.18
C HIS A 56 -13.77 3.14 1.03
N ASP A 57 -13.22 2.42 2.01
CA ASP A 57 -12.70 2.96 3.25
C ASP A 57 -11.16 2.86 3.27
N PRO A 58 -10.46 3.87 2.72
CA PRO A 58 -9.00 3.91 2.74
C PRO A 58 -8.40 4.07 4.15
N GLN A 59 -9.13 4.63 5.12
CA GLN A 59 -8.64 4.78 6.50
C GLN A 59 -8.57 3.44 7.21
N ARG A 60 -9.63 2.65 7.09
CA ARG A 60 -9.65 1.29 7.60
C ARG A 60 -8.66 0.38 6.89
N ALA A 61 -8.59 0.45 5.57
CA ALA A 61 -7.62 -0.32 4.80
C ALA A 61 -6.17 0.02 5.22
N TRP A 62 -5.89 1.28 5.54
CA TRP A 62 -4.61 1.72 6.10
C TRP A 62 -4.33 1.09 7.46
N ALA A 63 -5.28 1.16 8.39
CA ALA A 63 -5.14 0.55 9.71
C ALA A 63 -4.88 -0.96 9.61
N GLN A 64 -5.67 -1.67 8.78
CA GLN A 64 -5.52 -3.11 8.55
C GLN A 64 -4.17 -3.47 7.91
N ALA A 65 -3.72 -2.70 6.91
CA ALA A 65 -2.45 -2.99 6.25
C ALA A 65 -1.26 -2.93 7.24
N ASN A 66 -1.30 -1.99 8.18
CA ASN A 66 -0.29 -1.86 9.23
C ASN A 66 -0.46 -2.93 10.32
N SER A 67 -1.68 -3.14 10.84
CA SER A 67 -1.92 -4.06 11.96
C SER A 67 -1.76 -5.54 11.58
N LEU A 68 -2.14 -5.89 10.35
CA LEU A 68 -2.12 -7.27 9.85
C LEU A 68 -0.81 -7.62 9.13
N GLY A 69 0.13 -6.67 9.01
CA GLY A 69 1.42 -6.90 8.37
C GLY A 69 1.31 -7.21 6.88
N LEU A 70 0.60 -6.37 6.11
CA LEU A 70 0.50 -6.56 4.67
C LEU A 70 1.87 -6.53 3.99
N THR A 71 2.16 -7.53 3.15
CA THR A 71 3.43 -7.64 2.41
C THR A 71 3.28 -7.43 0.89
N ASP A 72 2.06 -7.33 0.38
CA ASP A 72 1.81 -7.17 -1.06
C ASP A 72 2.14 -5.74 -1.51
N SER A 73 3.28 -5.58 -2.19
CA SER A 73 3.75 -4.29 -2.71
C SER A 73 2.78 -3.61 -3.67
N SER A 74 2.07 -4.39 -4.49
CA SER A 74 1.13 -3.83 -5.47
C SER A 74 -0.10 -3.22 -4.78
N LEU A 75 -0.60 -3.91 -3.75
CA LEU A 75 -1.72 -3.43 -2.94
C LEU A 75 -1.31 -2.22 -2.10
N TRP A 76 -0.10 -2.23 -1.53
CA TRP A 76 0.44 -1.06 -0.83
C TRP A 76 0.51 0.18 -1.72
N LEU A 77 0.93 0.05 -2.98
CA LEU A 77 1.00 1.18 -3.91
C LEU A 77 -0.39 1.77 -4.22
N ASP A 78 -1.40 0.92 -4.38
CA ASP A 78 -2.78 1.38 -4.60
C ASP A 78 -3.36 2.04 -3.34
N LEU A 79 -3.11 1.44 -2.16
CA LEU A 79 -3.48 2.00 -0.87
C LEU A 79 -2.84 3.36 -0.63
N ILE A 80 -1.53 3.50 -0.85
CA ILE A 80 -0.80 4.78 -0.74
C ILE A 80 -1.41 5.85 -1.66
N LYS A 81 -1.80 5.49 -2.89
CA LYS A 81 -2.45 6.43 -3.82
C LYS A 81 -3.81 6.92 -3.34
N ARG A 82 -4.57 6.11 -2.60
CA ARG A 82 -5.84 6.54 -2.01
C ARG A 82 -5.62 7.31 -0.71
N TYR A 83 -4.71 6.82 0.14
CA TYR A 83 -4.46 7.37 1.47
C TYR A 83 -3.67 8.69 1.47
N GLU A 84 -2.84 8.96 0.45
CA GLU A 84 -2.12 10.25 0.33
C GLU A 84 -3.06 11.48 0.27
N LYS A 85 -4.34 11.26 -0.06
CA LYS A 85 -5.37 12.30 -0.07
C LYS A 85 -5.93 12.62 1.32
N ILE A 86 -5.75 11.71 2.28
CA ILE A 86 -6.21 11.82 3.65
C ILE A 86 -5.05 12.32 4.52
N ASP A 87 -3.94 11.58 4.50
CA ASP A 87 -2.70 11.98 5.14
C ASP A 87 -1.53 11.79 4.16
N ARG A 88 -1.07 12.94 3.65
CA ARG A 88 0.01 13.02 2.67
C ARG A 88 1.36 12.62 3.24
N LEU A 89 1.59 12.76 4.54
CA LEU A 89 2.90 12.52 5.16
C LEU A 89 3.00 11.10 5.73
N ALA A 90 1.89 10.53 6.20
CA ALA A 90 1.84 9.14 6.68
C ALA A 90 2.32 8.12 5.62
N VAL A 91 2.13 8.42 4.33
CA VAL A 91 2.55 7.50 3.25
C VAL A 91 4.05 7.46 2.98
N LEU A 92 4.83 8.37 3.58
CA LEU A 92 6.28 8.43 3.34
C LEU A 92 7.00 7.17 3.84
N GLU A 93 6.61 6.64 5.00
CA GLU A 93 7.28 5.48 5.59
C GLU A 93 7.03 4.19 4.79
N PRO A 94 5.79 3.82 4.42
CA PRO A 94 5.58 2.68 3.53
C PRO A 94 6.23 2.86 2.14
N LEU A 95 6.27 4.08 1.60
CA LEU A 95 7.02 4.36 0.36
C LEU A 95 8.53 4.12 0.52
N THR A 96 9.12 4.45 1.68
CA THR A 96 10.52 4.12 1.99
C THR A 96 10.71 2.61 1.97
N ALA A 97 9.88 1.85 2.69
CA ALA A 97 10.00 0.39 2.74
C ALA A 97 9.92 -0.26 1.34
N LEU A 98 8.97 0.17 0.51
CA LEU A 98 8.86 -0.28 -0.88
C LEU A 98 10.09 0.11 -1.71
N THR A 99 10.64 1.31 -1.51
CA THR A 99 11.86 1.74 -2.21
C THR A 99 13.04 0.86 -1.85
N LEU A 100 13.24 0.56 -0.56
CA LEU A 100 14.34 -0.30 -0.10
C LEU A 100 14.22 -1.72 -0.68
N SER A 101 13.02 -2.30 -0.69
CA SER A 101 12.77 -3.61 -1.29
C SER A 101 13.09 -3.64 -2.79
N GLU A 102 12.77 -2.59 -3.54
CA GLU A 102 13.20 -2.49 -4.94
C GLU A 102 14.74 -2.49 -5.06
N LEU A 103 15.46 -1.81 -4.16
CA LEU A 103 16.92 -1.72 -4.21
C LEU A 103 17.66 -2.99 -3.78
N GLU A 104 16.98 -3.98 -3.18
CA GLU A 104 17.56 -5.31 -2.92
C GLU A 104 17.96 -6.00 -4.24
N ASN A 105 17.20 -5.77 -5.31
CA ASN A 105 17.40 -6.40 -6.61
C ASN A 105 18.24 -5.52 -7.54
N ALA A 106 19.36 -6.07 -8.04
CA ALA A 106 20.31 -5.34 -8.88
C ALA A 106 19.86 -5.22 -10.36
N GLY A 107 18.65 -4.70 -10.60
CA GLY A 107 18.04 -4.59 -11.92
C GLY A 107 17.64 -3.17 -12.30
N ALA A 108 17.84 -2.80 -13.58
CA ALA A 108 17.48 -1.46 -14.07
C ALA A 108 15.98 -1.15 -13.93
N ALA A 109 15.11 -2.17 -14.00
CA ALA A 109 13.68 -2.00 -13.76
C ALA A 109 13.40 -1.57 -12.31
N HIS A 110 14.03 -2.22 -11.34
CA HIS A 110 13.89 -1.92 -9.92
C HIS A 110 14.45 -0.54 -9.57
N TYR A 111 15.62 -0.17 -10.09
CA TYR A 111 16.18 1.17 -9.88
C TYR A 111 15.26 2.28 -10.41
N ARG A 112 14.63 2.07 -11.58
CA ARG A 112 13.62 3.01 -12.10
C ARG A 112 12.40 3.12 -11.20
N THR A 113 11.94 2.01 -10.63
CA THR A 113 10.79 2.01 -9.71
C THR A 113 11.15 2.70 -8.40
N ALA A 114 12.31 2.40 -7.81
CA ALA A 114 12.84 3.09 -6.64
C ALA A 114 12.96 4.61 -6.88
N ALA A 115 13.53 5.03 -8.02
CA ALA A 115 13.66 6.44 -8.37
C ALA A 115 12.29 7.13 -8.50
N ARG A 116 11.27 6.44 -9.04
CA ARG A 116 9.89 6.94 -9.09
C ARG A 116 9.28 7.09 -7.69
N HIS A 117 9.51 6.15 -6.79
CA HIS A 117 9.05 6.24 -5.39
C HIS A 117 9.69 7.43 -4.67
N LEU A 118 11.01 7.58 -4.76
CA LEU A 118 11.75 8.70 -4.15
C LEU A 118 11.27 10.05 -4.71
N LYS A 119 11.07 10.16 -6.02
CA LYS A 119 10.54 11.37 -6.64
C LYS A 119 9.14 11.71 -6.11
N ARG A 120 8.29 10.69 -5.93
CA ARG A 120 6.96 10.87 -5.31
C ARG A 120 7.08 11.32 -3.86
N MET A 121 7.96 10.71 -3.06
CA MET A 121 8.20 11.11 -1.67
C MET A 121 8.63 12.58 -1.57
N ARG A 122 9.57 13.03 -2.42
CA ARG A 122 9.98 14.45 -2.46
C ARG A 122 8.80 15.37 -2.74
N ARG A 123 7.94 15.01 -3.70
CA ARG A 123 6.72 15.77 -4.01
C ARG A 123 5.75 15.83 -2.82
N LEU A 124 5.57 14.73 -2.11
CA LEU A 124 4.67 14.63 -0.96
C LEU A 124 5.20 15.42 0.25
N ALA A 125 6.50 15.37 0.49
CA ALA A 125 7.17 16.08 1.57
C ALA A 125 7.45 17.56 1.26
N ALA A 126 7.29 18.01 0.01
CA ALA A 126 7.57 19.38 -0.39
C ALA A 126 6.79 20.39 0.49
N LYS A 127 7.50 21.46 0.89
CA LYS A 127 7.00 22.52 1.79
C LYS A 127 6.57 22.01 3.18
N THR A 128 7.18 20.93 3.65
CA THR A 128 7.04 20.43 5.02
C THR A 128 8.41 20.27 5.67
N ASP A 129 8.43 20.11 6.98
CA ASP A 129 9.61 19.74 7.77
C ASP A 129 10.24 18.41 7.32
N ARG A 130 9.47 17.51 6.70
CA ARG A 130 9.95 16.23 6.19
C ARG A 130 10.77 16.31 4.90
N ALA A 131 10.77 17.44 4.19
CA ALA A 131 11.48 17.58 2.91
C ALA A 131 12.97 17.27 3.04
N GLY A 132 13.64 17.84 4.04
CA GLY A 132 15.07 17.61 4.28
C GLY A 132 15.38 16.15 4.63
N GLY A 133 14.49 15.48 5.35
CA GLY A 133 14.63 14.05 5.68
C GLY A 133 14.57 13.15 4.44
N VAL A 134 13.70 13.47 3.47
CA VAL A 134 13.63 12.72 2.20
C VAL A 134 14.89 12.94 1.37
N ASP A 135 15.38 14.18 1.26
CA ASP A 135 16.63 14.46 0.52
C ASP A 135 17.85 13.80 1.20
N ALA A 136 17.90 13.77 2.53
CA ALA A 136 18.93 13.05 3.28
C ALA A 136 18.89 11.54 3.04
N LEU A 137 17.70 10.93 3.02
CA LEU A 137 17.54 9.51 2.67
C LEU A 137 18.09 9.22 1.26
N ILE A 138 17.80 10.09 0.29
CA ILE A 138 18.30 9.91 -1.08
C ILE A 138 19.83 9.97 -1.12
N ALA A 139 20.43 10.95 -0.43
CA ALA A 139 21.87 11.10 -0.33
C ALA A 139 22.51 9.85 0.32
N GLU A 140 21.90 9.32 1.38
CA GLU A 140 22.35 8.09 2.05
C GLU A 140 22.28 6.89 1.10
N LEU A 141 21.17 6.71 0.37
CA LEU A 141 21.03 5.64 -0.62
C LEU A 141 22.09 5.74 -1.72
N ARG A 142 22.39 6.95 -2.20
CA ARG A 142 23.48 7.16 -3.16
C ARG A 142 24.83 6.80 -2.59
N HIS A 143 25.11 7.19 -1.34
CA HIS A 143 26.37 6.89 -0.66
C HIS A 143 26.56 5.39 -0.46
N THR A 144 25.55 4.73 0.12
CA THR A 144 25.53 3.29 0.38
C THR A 144 25.67 2.48 -0.92
N HIS A 145 25.08 2.96 -2.02
CA HIS A 145 25.12 2.29 -3.31
C HIS A 145 26.01 3.00 -4.36
N ARG A 146 27.10 3.65 -3.91
CA ARG A 146 28.03 4.37 -4.81
C ARG A 146 28.63 3.50 -5.92
N ASN A 147 28.77 2.19 -5.67
CA ASN A 147 29.32 1.23 -6.62
C ASN A 147 28.28 0.70 -7.64
N ARG A 148 27.05 1.25 -7.65
CA ARG A 148 25.98 0.84 -8.58
C ARG A 148 25.74 1.96 -9.61
N PRO A 149 26.60 2.11 -10.64
CA PRO A 149 26.53 3.25 -11.57
C PRO A 149 25.17 3.35 -12.29
N ARG A 150 24.56 2.21 -12.63
CA ARG A 150 23.21 2.18 -13.22
C ARG A 150 22.15 2.77 -12.28
N MET A 151 22.24 2.53 -10.97
CA MET A 151 21.30 3.12 -10.01
C MET A 151 21.47 4.63 -9.96
N GLN A 152 22.72 5.12 -9.88
CA GLN A 152 23.04 6.55 -9.89
C GLN A 152 22.46 7.23 -11.13
N THR A 153 22.67 6.65 -12.31
CA THR A 153 22.10 7.17 -13.57
C THR A 153 20.57 7.26 -13.55
N GLU A 154 19.86 6.28 -13.00
CA GLU A 154 18.39 6.34 -12.91
C GLU A 154 17.92 7.39 -11.88
N PHE A 155 18.70 7.63 -10.82
CA PHE A 155 18.41 8.69 -9.85
C PHE A 155 18.65 10.07 -10.48
N ASP A 156 19.72 10.23 -11.25
CA ASP A 156 20.04 11.47 -11.98
C ASP A 156 18.94 11.80 -12.99
N LYS A 157 18.51 10.81 -13.79
CA LYS A 157 17.38 10.95 -14.74
C LYS A 157 16.09 11.35 -14.05
N ALA A 158 15.87 10.90 -12.81
CA ALA A 158 14.69 11.26 -12.03
C ALA A 158 14.79 12.67 -11.40
N GLY A 159 15.97 13.31 -11.43
CA GLY A 159 16.25 14.61 -10.83
C GLY A 159 16.35 14.54 -9.30
N LEU A 160 16.87 13.43 -8.78
CA LEU A 160 17.07 13.22 -7.35
C LEU A 160 18.42 13.82 -6.91
N PRO A 161 18.49 14.50 -5.75
CA PRO A 161 19.73 15.04 -5.21
C PRO A 161 20.75 13.95 -4.88
#